data_AF-A0A850J444-F1
#
_entry.id   AF-A0A850J444-F1
#
_cell.length_a   1.000
_cell.length_b   1.000
_cell.length_c   1.000
_cell.angle_alpha   90.00
_cell.angle_beta   90.00
_cell.angle_gamma   90.00
#
_symmetry.space_group_name_H-M   'P 1'
#
loop_
_entity.id
_entity.type
_entity.pdbx_description
1 polymer ?
#
loop_
_entity_poly.entity_id
_entity_poly.type
_entity_poly.pdbx_seq_one_letter_code
_entity_poly.pdbx_strand_id
1 'polypeptide(L)'
;MAYGRPVEISQREAEVLAALGARLSNAQIAGRLHISVRTVESHISSLLRKYGVADRWALADEARRRDPPPGHLSGLPAPRTAFFGRAAEKDLAVGLLGDARLVTLLGAGGIGKTRLAAVVAELAAPSFPLGGAFVDLVPVGEGFVAEAVASALGVTERPGQALEDAVARHLGRGRSLLVLDNCEHLVDTVAAFAERLLSGCASVTILATSRERIGVPGERAVPVPPLPLESDAERLFLDRAAAADPAFDAARADVTELCRRLDGMPLAIELAAARSASLGAAGLLSALDDVLRLLSGGRGSVERHRSLRAVLAWSHDLLTDRRRRRDTPPPRTGRSEAEVLRGLLLTSVELIRRQRTPSGLHVAYASTSGG
;
A
#
# COMPACT_ATOMS: atom_id res chain seq x y z
N MET A 1 4.72 -28.99 -23.44
CA MET A 1 5.78 -28.03 -23.86
C MET A 1 6.89 -28.11 -22.83
N ALA A 2 8.13 -28.32 -23.26
CA ALA A 2 9.26 -28.60 -22.39
C ALA A 2 9.54 -27.40 -21.48
N TYR A 3 9.37 -27.59 -20.17
CA TYR A 3 9.98 -26.71 -19.17
C TYR A 3 11.48 -26.70 -19.45
N GLY A 4 12.02 -25.52 -19.80
CA GLY A 4 13.45 -25.34 -20.02
C GLY A 4 14.20 -25.87 -18.80
N ARG A 5 15.15 -26.78 -19.02
CA ARG A 5 15.92 -27.37 -17.93
C ARG A 5 16.52 -26.25 -17.07
N PRO A 6 16.45 -26.34 -15.73
CA PRO A 6 17.09 -25.36 -14.87
C PRO A 6 18.59 -25.33 -15.19
N VAL A 7 19.11 -24.12 -15.46
CA VAL A 7 20.53 -23.92 -15.75
C VAL A 7 21.31 -24.23 -14.46
N GLU A 8 22.05 -25.33 -14.46
CA GLU A 8 22.87 -25.73 -13.31
C GLU A 8 24.07 -24.79 -13.13
N ILE A 9 24.05 -24.04 -12.03
CA ILE A 9 25.15 -23.16 -11.65
C ILE A 9 25.66 -23.47 -10.25
N SER A 10 26.96 -23.24 -10.04
CA SER A 10 27.59 -23.36 -8.74
C SER A 10 27.09 -22.27 -7.78
N GLN A 11 27.25 -22.50 -6.48
CA GLN A 11 26.93 -21.51 -5.44
C GLN A 11 27.63 -20.16 -5.69
N ARG A 12 28.90 -20.18 -6.11
CA ARG A 12 29.65 -18.95 -6.42
C ARG A 12 29.15 -18.24 -7.66
N GLU A 13 28.77 -18.97 -8.71
CA GLU A 13 28.11 -18.38 -9.87
C GLU A 13 26.75 -17.76 -9.49
N ALA A 14 26.00 -18.37 -8.57
CA ALA A 14 24.73 -17.81 -8.08
C ALA A 14 24.91 -16.50 -7.32
N GLU A 15 25.93 -16.40 -6.48
CA GLU A 15 26.26 -15.16 -5.75
C GLU A 15 26.69 -14.04 -6.71
N VAL A 16 27.53 -14.35 -7.71
CA VAL A 16 27.94 -13.40 -8.75
C VAL A 16 26.74 -12.95 -9.58
N LEU A 17 25.86 -13.88 -9.97
CA LEU A 17 24.67 -13.59 -10.74
C LEU A 17 23.68 -12.70 -9.97
N ALA A 18 23.45 -12.97 -8.68
CA ALA A 18 22.62 -12.11 -7.82
C ALA A 18 23.20 -10.69 -7.70
N ALA A 19 24.52 -10.58 -7.56
CA ALA A 19 25.21 -9.30 -7.48
C ALA A 19 25.14 -8.51 -8.82
N LEU A 20 25.12 -9.19 -9.96
CA LEU A 20 24.83 -8.60 -11.27
C LEU A 20 23.39 -8.07 -11.36
N GLY A 21 22.41 -8.84 -10.85
CA GLY A 21 21.00 -8.41 -10.76
C GLY A 21 20.83 -7.11 -9.98
N ALA A 22 21.63 -6.93 -8.92
CA ALA A 22 21.72 -5.72 -8.10
C ALA A 22 22.57 -4.58 -8.73
N ARG A 23 22.97 -4.69 -10.01
CA ARG A 23 23.75 -3.71 -10.78
C ARG A 23 25.13 -3.36 -10.18
N LEU A 24 25.76 -4.27 -9.44
CA LEU A 24 27.12 -4.05 -8.94
C LEU A 24 28.16 -4.17 -10.06
N SER A 25 29.25 -3.39 -9.97
CA SER A 25 30.43 -3.48 -10.85
C SER A 25 31.31 -4.67 -10.48
N ASN A 26 32.20 -5.13 -11.39
CA ASN A 26 33.09 -6.26 -11.07
C ASN A 26 33.97 -6.01 -9.84
N ALA A 27 34.43 -4.76 -9.64
CA ALA A 27 35.19 -4.37 -8.46
C ALA A 27 34.35 -4.45 -7.18
N GLN A 28 33.08 -4.03 -7.23
CA GLN A 28 32.17 -4.12 -6.08
C GLN A 28 31.82 -5.58 -5.76
N ILE A 29 31.59 -6.42 -6.77
CA ILE A 29 31.34 -7.85 -6.59
C ILE A 29 32.57 -8.53 -5.98
N ALA A 30 33.75 -8.23 -6.50
CA ALA A 30 35.03 -8.74 -5.99
C ALA A 30 35.23 -8.37 -4.51
N GLY A 31 35.01 -7.10 -4.15
CA GLY A 31 35.10 -6.61 -2.78
C GLY A 31 34.07 -7.28 -1.85
N ARG A 32 32.84 -7.48 -2.32
CA ARG A 32 31.76 -8.08 -1.53
C ARG A 32 31.93 -9.58 -1.30
N LEU A 33 32.45 -10.30 -2.29
CA LEU A 33 32.62 -11.76 -2.24
C LEU A 33 34.03 -12.19 -1.78
N HIS A 34 34.91 -11.23 -1.47
CA HIS A 34 36.30 -11.46 -1.10
C HIS A 34 37.07 -12.33 -2.13
N ILE A 35 36.87 -12.03 -3.42
CA ILE A 35 37.55 -12.69 -4.55
C ILE A 35 38.19 -11.66 -5.48
N SER A 36 39.06 -12.11 -6.39
CA SER A 36 39.67 -11.20 -7.38
C SER A 36 38.66 -10.76 -8.46
N VAL A 37 38.87 -9.58 -9.04
CA VAL A 37 38.08 -9.09 -10.20
C VAL A 37 38.14 -10.08 -11.36
N ARG A 38 39.30 -10.69 -11.61
CA ARG A 38 39.49 -11.73 -12.64
C ARG A 38 38.65 -12.97 -12.38
N THR A 39 38.47 -13.34 -11.11
CA THR A 39 37.58 -14.45 -10.70
C THR A 39 36.12 -14.11 -10.99
N VAL A 40 35.69 -12.87 -10.71
CA VAL A 40 34.35 -12.38 -11.08
C VAL A 40 34.15 -12.46 -12.59
N GLU A 41 35.10 -11.98 -13.40
CA GLU A 41 35.03 -12.03 -14.86
C GLU A 41 34.92 -13.46 -15.41
N SER A 42 35.65 -14.40 -14.81
CA SER A 42 35.56 -15.83 -15.14
C SER A 42 34.18 -16.40 -14.84
N HIS A 43 33.62 -16.08 -13.66
CA HIS A 43 32.25 -16.48 -13.30
C HIS A 43 31.21 -15.87 -14.25
N ILE A 44 31.34 -14.59 -14.62
CA ILE A 44 30.45 -13.93 -15.58
C ILE A 44 30.53 -14.63 -16.95
N SER A 45 31.72 -14.93 -17.44
CA SER A 45 31.92 -15.61 -18.73
C SER A 45 31.29 -17.01 -18.74
N SER A 46 31.43 -17.76 -17.64
CA SER A 46 30.76 -19.05 -17.46
C SER A 46 29.23 -18.90 -17.46
N LEU A 47 28.71 -17.92 -16.73
CA LEU A 47 27.28 -17.61 -16.68
C LEU A 47 26.71 -17.22 -18.05
N LEU A 48 27.39 -16.36 -18.82
CA LEU A 48 26.98 -15.99 -20.18
C LEU A 48 26.78 -17.22 -21.07
N ARG A 49 27.74 -18.15 -21.03
CA ARG A 49 27.69 -19.41 -21.78
C ARG A 49 26.56 -20.32 -21.29
N LYS A 50 26.37 -20.46 -19.98
CA LYS A 50 25.35 -21.33 -19.38
C LYS A 50 23.93 -20.83 -19.64
N TYR A 51 23.72 -19.51 -19.58
CA TYR A 51 22.42 -18.87 -19.82
C TYR A 51 22.16 -18.57 -21.31
N GLY A 52 23.16 -18.74 -22.19
CA GLY A 52 23.01 -18.50 -23.63
C GLY A 52 22.75 -17.03 -23.99
N VAL A 53 23.24 -16.10 -23.17
CA VAL A 53 23.02 -14.66 -23.33
C VAL A 53 24.30 -13.96 -23.80
N ALA A 54 24.14 -12.94 -24.65
CA ALA A 54 25.25 -12.34 -25.39
C ALA A 54 26.17 -11.46 -24.53
N ASP A 55 25.63 -10.83 -23.48
CA ASP A 55 26.36 -9.83 -22.71
C ASP A 55 25.93 -9.75 -21.24
N ARG A 56 26.71 -8.98 -20.47
CA ARG A 56 26.48 -8.72 -19.04
C ARG A 56 25.08 -8.15 -18.77
N TRP A 57 24.58 -7.29 -19.65
CA TRP A 57 23.30 -6.63 -19.45
C TRP A 57 22.15 -7.62 -19.58
N ALA A 58 22.20 -8.49 -20.60
CA ALA A 58 21.29 -9.59 -20.79
C ALA A 58 21.36 -10.59 -19.62
N LEU A 59 22.56 -10.89 -19.12
CA LEU A 59 22.74 -11.75 -17.95
C LEU A 59 22.22 -11.11 -16.65
N ALA A 60 22.42 -9.81 -16.46
CA ALA A 60 21.89 -9.07 -15.32
C ALA A 60 20.36 -8.95 -15.41
N ASP A 61 19.80 -8.89 -16.61
CA ASP A 61 18.37 -8.97 -16.83
C ASP A 61 17.82 -10.35 -16.48
N GLU A 62 18.50 -11.41 -16.91
CA GLU A 62 18.15 -12.78 -16.57
C GLU A 62 18.30 -13.05 -15.06
N ALA A 63 19.28 -12.42 -14.40
CA ALA A 63 19.43 -12.45 -12.94
C ALA A 63 18.28 -11.77 -12.20
N ARG A 64 17.73 -10.69 -12.76
CA ARG A 64 16.52 -10.02 -12.24
C ARG A 64 15.25 -10.81 -12.54
N ARG A 65 15.24 -11.51 -13.68
CA ARG A 65 14.17 -12.44 -14.08
C ARG A 65 14.24 -13.79 -13.38
N ARG A 66 15.29 -14.08 -12.59
CA ARG A 66 15.32 -15.29 -11.76
C ARG A 66 14.00 -15.35 -11.03
N ASP A 67 13.26 -16.43 -11.29
CA ASP A 67 11.93 -16.63 -10.76
C ASP A 67 11.96 -16.25 -9.29
N PRO A 68 11.21 -15.23 -8.87
CA PRO A 68 10.96 -15.02 -7.46
C PRO A 68 10.56 -16.37 -6.85
N PRO A 69 10.98 -16.71 -5.61
CA PRO A 69 10.63 -17.99 -5.02
C PRO A 69 9.12 -18.21 -5.20
N PRO A 70 8.67 -19.42 -5.58
CA PRO A 70 7.28 -19.63 -5.98
C PRO A 70 6.30 -18.98 -5.01
N GLY A 71 5.40 -18.13 -5.52
CA GLY A 71 4.49 -17.35 -4.68
C GLY A 71 4.96 -15.95 -4.27
N HIS A 72 6.18 -15.53 -4.60
CA HIS A 72 6.64 -14.21 -4.15
C HIS A 72 5.96 -13.05 -4.90
N LEU A 73 5.54 -12.05 -4.10
CA LEU A 73 4.85 -10.86 -4.56
C LEU A 73 5.78 -9.65 -4.44
N SER A 74 6.12 -9.05 -5.57
CA SER A 74 6.91 -7.80 -5.62
C SER A 74 6.14 -6.65 -5.01
N GLY A 75 6.82 -5.78 -4.25
CA GLY A 75 6.22 -4.54 -3.72
C GLY A 75 5.29 -4.72 -2.51
N LEU A 76 5.20 -5.94 -1.94
CA LEU A 76 4.37 -6.18 -0.76
C LEU A 76 4.86 -5.33 0.44
N PRO A 77 3.99 -4.54 1.10
CA PRO A 77 4.40 -3.72 2.25
C PRO A 77 4.86 -4.58 3.44
N ALA A 78 6.05 -4.31 3.98
CA ALA A 78 6.53 -4.98 5.18
C ALA A 78 5.72 -4.54 6.42
N PRO A 79 5.21 -5.47 7.24
CA PRO A 79 4.46 -5.13 8.45
C PRO A 79 5.38 -4.41 9.44
N ARG A 80 4.98 -3.20 9.87
CA ARG A 80 5.73 -2.39 10.86
C ARG A 80 5.13 -2.44 12.25
N THR A 81 3.86 -2.79 12.35
CA THR A 81 3.12 -2.87 13.61
C THR A 81 2.18 -4.06 13.57
N ALA A 82 1.80 -4.58 14.75
CA ALA A 82 0.91 -5.73 14.86
C ALA A 82 -0.44 -5.47 14.15
N PHE A 83 -0.95 -6.52 13.50
CA PHE A 83 -2.24 -6.53 12.80
C PHE A 83 -3.29 -7.24 13.66
N PHE A 84 -4.39 -6.56 13.95
CA PHE A 84 -5.43 -7.05 14.87
C PHE A 84 -6.70 -7.46 14.13
N GLY A 85 -7.28 -8.57 14.59
CA GLY A 85 -8.57 -9.07 14.12
C GLY A 85 -8.58 -9.57 12.68
N ARG A 86 -9.74 -9.40 12.05
CA ARG A 86 -10.01 -9.69 10.64
C ARG A 86 -9.97 -11.17 10.23
N ALA A 87 -10.16 -12.11 11.16
CA ALA A 87 -10.09 -13.54 10.85
C ALA A 87 -11.08 -13.93 9.76
N ALA A 88 -12.36 -13.56 9.93
CA ALA A 88 -13.41 -13.86 8.97
C ALA A 88 -13.16 -13.23 7.59
N GLU A 89 -12.74 -11.96 7.53
CA GLU A 89 -12.48 -11.29 6.26
C GLU A 89 -11.25 -11.86 5.53
N LYS A 90 -10.21 -12.24 6.28
CA LYS A 90 -9.03 -12.92 5.71
C LYS A 90 -9.43 -14.27 5.10
N ASP A 91 -10.12 -15.10 5.87
CA ASP A 91 -10.51 -16.45 5.44
C ASP A 91 -11.44 -16.39 4.23
N LEU A 92 -12.41 -15.46 4.24
CA LEU A 92 -13.30 -15.21 3.12
C LEU A 92 -12.54 -14.74 1.88
N ALA A 93 -11.63 -13.76 2.01
CA ALA A 93 -10.88 -13.25 0.88
C ALA A 93 -9.93 -14.30 0.28
N VAL A 94 -9.21 -15.06 1.12
CA VAL A 94 -8.33 -16.15 0.67
C VAL A 94 -9.14 -17.25 -0.04
N GLY A 95 -10.29 -17.65 0.52
CA GLY A 95 -11.17 -18.61 -0.15
C GLY A 95 -11.66 -18.11 -1.51
N LEU A 96 -12.11 -16.86 -1.58
CA LEU A 96 -12.57 -16.27 -2.84
C LEU A 96 -11.46 -16.12 -3.88
N LEU A 97 -10.20 -15.93 -3.50
CA LEU A 97 -9.06 -15.92 -4.44
C LEU A 97 -8.78 -17.31 -5.06
N GLY A 98 -9.34 -18.38 -4.48
CA GLY A 98 -9.34 -19.72 -5.08
C GLY A 98 -10.40 -19.90 -6.16
N ASP A 99 -11.57 -19.28 -5.98
CA ASP A 99 -12.77 -19.53 -6.79
C ASP A 99 -13.09 -18.42 -7.80
N ALA A 100 -12.63 -17.19 -7.54
CA ALA A 100 -12.91 -16.00 -8.33
C ALA A 100 -11.62 -15.36 -8.85
N ARG A 101 -11.74 -14.67 -9.98
CA ARG A 101 -10.60 -14.02 -10.66
C ARG A 101 -10.46 -12.54 -10.34
N LEU A 102 -11.48 -11.93 -9.74
CA LEU A 102 -11.43 -10.58 -9.20
C LEU A 102 -12.13 -10.54 -7.84
N VAL A 103 -11.36 -10.23 -6.81
CA VAL A 103 -11.84 -10.03 -5.44
C VAL A 103 -11.54 -8.59 -5.03
N THR A 104 -12.54 -7.87 -4.53
CA THR A 104 -12.39 -6.47 -4.09
C THR A 104 -12.64 -6.38 -2.60
N LEU A 105 -11.63 -5.96 -1.83
CA LEU A 105 -11.83 -5.53 -0.45
C LEU A 105 -12.51 -4.16 -0.46
N LEU A 106 -13.74 -4.11 0.03
CA LEU A 106 -14.61 -2.95 -0.07
C LEU A 106 -14.85 -2.33 1.30
N GLY A 107 -14.59 -1.04 1.46
CA GLY A 107 -14.85 -0.37 2.72
C GLY A 107 -14.37 1.07 2.79
N ALA A 108 -14.73 1.76 3.87
CA ALA A 108 -14.42 3.17 4.08
C ALA A 108 -12.90 3.47 4.08
N GLY A 109 -12.55 4.74 3.92
CA GLY A 109 -11.16 5.20 4.12
C GLY A 109 -10.70 4.95 5.56
N GLY A 110 -9.46 4.50 5.74
CA GLY A 110 -8.90 4.23 7.08
C GLY A 110 -9.40 2.95 7.77
N ILE A 111 -10.20 2.12 7.10
CA ILE A 111 -10.72 0.86 7.66
C ILE A 111 -9.68 -0.29 7.70
N GLY A 112 -8.53 -0.09 7.05
CA GLY A 112 -7.42 -1.06 7.03
C GLY A 112 -7.35 -1.97 5.79
N LYS A 113 -8.01 -1.63 4.67
CA LYS A 113 -8.03 -2.46 3.45
C LYS A 113 -6.62 -2.79 2.92
N THR A 114 -5.74 -1.80 2.81
CA THR A 114 -4.35 -1.98 2.36
C THR A 114 -3.60 -3.02 3.19
N ARG A 115 -3.71 -2.92 4.53
CA ARG A 115 -3.05 -3.87 5.44
C ARG A 115 -3.67 -5.27 5.33
N LEU A 116 -4.99 -5.34 5.21
CA LEU A 116 -5.70 -6.60 5.00
C LEU A 116 -5.31 -7.23 3.64
N ALA A 117 -5.20 -6.44 2.57
CA ALA A 117 -4.78 -6.92 1.25
C ALA A 117 -3.37 -7.51 1.28
N ALA A 118 -2.43 -6.85 1.95
CA ALA A 118 -1.07 -7.37 2.10
C ALA A 118 -1.06 -8.72 2.84
N VAL A 119 -1.80 -8.83 3.95
CA VAL A 119 -1.91 -10.09 4.72
C VAL A 119 -2.59 -11.19 3.91
N VAL A 120 -3.69 -10.89 3.21
CA VAL A 120 -4.40 -11.85 2.36
C VAL A 120 -3.50 -12.32 1.22
N ALA A 121 -2.76 -11.40 0.59
CA ALA A 121 -1.86 -11.72 -0.50
C ALA A 121 -0.69 -12.60 -0.04
N GLU A 122 -0.12 -12.34 1.14
CA GLU A 122 0.91 -13.19 1.76
C GLU A 122 0.38 -14.59 2.09
N LEU A 123 -0.82 -14.70 2.64
CA LEU A 123 -1.45 -16.00 2.93
C LEU A 123 -1.80 -16.78 1.66
N ALA A 124 -2.22 -16.10 0.60
CA ALA A 124 -2.63 -16.71 -0.65
C ALA A 124 -1.44 -17.03 -1.58
N ALA A 125 -0.27 -16.41 -1.36
CA ALA A 125 0.95 -16.54 -2.16
C ALA A 125 1.29 -18.00 -2.59
N PRO A 126 1.20 -19.02 -1.71
CA PRO A 126 1.48 -20.40 -2.11
C PRO A 126 0.59 -20.96 -3.23
N SER A 127 -0.61 -20.39 -3.43
CA SER A 127 -1.54 -20.78 -4.51
C SER A 127 -1.21 -20.14 -5.87
N PHE A 128 -0.27 -19.19 -5.89
CA PHE A 128 0.15 -18.44 -7.07
C PHE A 128 1.64 -18.66 -7.34
N PRO A 129 2.04 -19.85 -7.83
CA PRO A 129 3.45 -20.21 -8.00
C PRO A 129 4.26 -19.25 -8.88
N LEU A 130 3.63 -18.54 -9.82
CA LEU A 130 4.31 -17.53 -10.64
C LEU A 130 4.50 -16.19 -9.88
N GLY A 131 3.92 -16.06 -8.69
CA GLY A 131 3.96 -14.85 -7.90
C GLY A 131 3.14 -13.72 -8.54
N GLY A 132 3.63 -12.49 -8.37
CA GLY A 132 3.00 -11.31 -8.94
C GLY A 132 3.44 -10.03 -8.26
N ALA A 133 2.54 -9.07 -8.12
CA ALA A 133 2.90 -7.74 -7.63
C ALA A 133 1.79 -7.11 -6.77
N PHE A 134 2.23 -6.30 -5.81
CA PHE A 134 1.43 -5.32 -5.09
C PHE A 134 1.69 -3.94 -5.67
N VAL A 135 0.64 -3.29 -6.16
CA VAL A 135 0.71 -2.01 -6.86
C VAL A 135 -0.11 -0.99 -6.09
N ASP A 136 0.56 0.01 -5.52
CA ASP A 136 -0.10 1.18 -4.94
C ASP A 136 -0.45 2.17 -6.05
N LEU A 137 -1.74 2.44 -6.22
CA LEU A 137 -2.24 3.36 -7.25
C LEU A 137 -2.33 4.81 -6.78
N VAL A 138 -2.10 5.11 -5.50
CA VAL A 138 -2.11 6.51 -4.98
C VAL A 138 -1.24 7.47 -5.81
N PRO A 139 0.02 7.13 -6.19
CA PRO A 139 0.86 8.04 -6.97
C PRO A 139 0.54 8.03 -8.48
N VAL A 140 -0.42 7.21 -8.93
CA VAL A 140 -0.68 6.94 -10.34
C VAL A 140 -1.78 7.87 -10.86
N GLY A 141 -1.52 8.49 -12.01
CA GLY A 141 -2.50 9.32 -12.72
C GLY A 141 -3.39 8.50 -13.66
N GLU A 142 -4.46 9.11 -14.15
CA GLU A 142 -5.33 8.52 -15.16
C GLU A 142 -4.53 8.06 -16.39
N GLY A 143 -4.84 6.86 -16.89
CA GLY A 143 -4.17 6.26 -18.05
C GLY A 143 -2.84 5.56 -17.76
N PHE A 144 -2.27 5.66 -16.55
CA PHE A 144 -0.93 5.11 -16.24
C PHE A 144 -0.94 3.80 -15.41
N VAL A 145 -2.10 3.12 -15.34
CA VAL A 145 -2.26 1.89 -14.54
C VAL A 145 -1.40 0.74 -15.11
N ALA A 146 -1.35 0.59 -16.42
CA ALA A 146 -0.57 -0.48 -17.07
C ALA A 146 0.94 -0.32 -16.81
N GLU A 147 1.42 0.93 -16.83
CA GLU A 147 2.79 1.32 -16.53
C GLU A 147 3.17 1.04 -15.08
N ALA A 148 2.28 1.37 -14.14
CA ALA A 148 2.50 1.07 -12.73
C ALA A 148 2.59 -0.46 -12.50
N VAL A 149 1.70 -1.24 -13.11
CA VAL A 149 1.71 -2.70 -13.02
C VAL A 149 2.96 -3.29 -13.67
N ALA A 150 3.32 -2.83 -14.89
CA ALA A 150 4.51 -3.29 -15.58
C ALA A 150 5.79 -2.99 -14.78
N SER A 151 5.89 -1.78 -14.21
CA SER A 151 6.99 -1.38 -13.34
C SER A 151 7.12 -2.30 -12.13
N ALA A 152 6.02 -2.60 -11.45
CA ALA A 152 6.00 -3.48 -10.28
C ALA A 152 6.37 -4.94 -10.62
N LEU A 153 6.01 -5.40 -11.82
CA LEU A 153 6.37 -6.74 -12.33
C LEU A 153 7.78 -6.79 -12.97
N GLY A 154 8.46 -5.66 -13.12
CA GLY A 154 9.73 -5.58 -13.85
C GLY A 154 9.60 -5.89 -15.35
N VAL A 155 8.41 -5.68 -15.92
CA VAL A 155 8.12 -5.87 -17.35
C VAL A 155 8.43 -4.58 -18.10
N THR A 156 9.16 -4.72 -19.21
CA THR A 156 9.46 -3.61 -20.12
C THR A 156 8.75 -3.79 -21.46
N GLU A 157 8.30 -2.68 -22.03
CA GLU A 157 7.74 -2.65 -23.38
C GLU A 157 8.82 -2.99 -24.41
N ARG A 158 8.44 -3.69 -25.47
CA ARG A 158 9.29 -3.93 -26.64
C ARG A 158 8.78 -3.13 -27.83
N PRO A 159 9.64 -2.67 -28.75
CA PRO A 159 9.20 -1.98 -29.96
C PRO A 159 8.13 -2.78 -30.72
N GLY A 160 6.99 -2.15 -31.02
CA GLY A 160 5.88 -2.76 -31.75
C GLY A 160 4.94 -3.64 -30.93
N GLN A 161 5.08 -3.67 -29.60
CA GLN A 161 4.19 -4.36 -28.69
C GLN A 161 3.60 -3.39 -27.67
N ALA A 162 2.27 -3.39 -27.49
CA ALA A 162 1.63 -2.63 -26.42
C ALA A 162 2.03 -3.16 -25.03
N LEU A 163 2.24 -2.25 -24.07
CA LEU A 163 2.66 -2.59 -22.71
C LEU A 163 1.70 -3.56 -22.00
N GLU A 164 0.40 -3.38 -22.19
CA GLU A 164 -0.62 -4.25 -21.61
C GLU A 164 -0.50 -5.70 -22.10
N ASP A 165 -0.18 -5.91 -23.39
CA ASP A 165 0.07 -7.25 -23.93
C ASP A 165 1.32 -7.87 -23.29
N ALA A 166 2.30 -7.06 -22.90
CA ALA A 166 3.52 -7.53 -22.25
C ALA A 166 3.21 -7.99 -20.82
N VAL A 167 2.42 -7.21 -20.10
CA VAL A 167 1.90 -7.55 -18.76
C VAL A 167 1.04 -8.82 -18.84
N ALA A 168 0.09 -8.87 -19.77
CA ALA A 168 -0.77 -10.03 -19.98
C ALA A 168 0.05 -11.30 -20.28
N ARG A 169 1.01 -11.22 -21.21
CA ARG A 169 1.88 -12.37 -21.50
C ARG A 169 2.71 -12.81 -20.29
N HIS A 170 3.20 -11.86 -19.49
CA HIS A 170 3.96 -12.18 -18.28
C HIS A 170 3.08 -12.93 -17.28
N LEU A 171 1.91 -12.40 -16.94
CA LEU A 171 0.97 -12.98 -15.97
C LEU A 171 0.29 -14.27 -16.49
N GLY A 172 0.17 -14.43 -17.81
CA GLY A 172 -0.43 -15.60 -18.47
C GLY A 172 0.45 -16.85 -18.51
N ARG A 173 1.71 -16.78 -18.03
CA ARG A 173 2.62 -17.95 -18.00
C ARG A 173 2.23 -19.01 -16.97
N GLY A 174 1.41 -18.64 -16.00
CA GLY A 174 1.06 -19.48 -14.86
C GLY A 174 0.09 -18.75 -13.93
N ARG A 175 -0.23 -19.36 -12.79
CA ARG A 175 -1.11 -18.73 -11.80
C ARG A 175 -0.38 -17.58 -11.10
N SER A 176 -0.90 -16.37 -11.29
CA SER A 176 -0.37 -15.13 -10.72
C SER A 176 -1.41 -14.34 -9.94
N LEU A 177 -0.95 -13.60 -8.93
CA LEU A 177 -1.78 -12.68 -8.14
C LEU A 177 -1.32 -11.24 -8.36
N LEU A 178 -2.24 -10.40 -8.82
CA LEU A 178 -2.04 -8.95 -8.91
C LEU A 178 -2.85 -8.26 -7.83
N VAL A 179 -2.20 -7.51 -6.95
CA VAL A 179 -2.86 -6.68 -5.94
C VAL A 179 -2.88 -5.23 -6.42
N LEU A 180 -4.07 -4.64 -6.57
CA LEU A 180 -4.27 -3.24 -6.93
C LEU A 180 -4.83 -2.48 -5.72
N ASP A 181 -3.99 -1.69 -5.07
CA ASP A 181 -4.36 -0.95 -3.87
C ASP A 181 -4.81 0.48 -4.22
N ASN A 182 -5.81 1.00 -3.49
CA ASN A 182 -6.34 2.36 -3.62
C ASN A 182 -6.96 2.65 -4.99
N CYS A 183 -7.87 1.79 -5.46
CA CYS A 183 -8.51 1.94 -6.77
C CYS A 183 -9.54 3.07 -6.84
N GLU A 184 -9.97 3.65 -5.70
CA GLU A 184 -11.10 4.59 -5.60
C GLU A 184 -10.97 5.89 -6.42
N HIS A 185 -9.77 6.34 -6.78
CA HIS A 185 -9.58 7.52 -7.63
C HIS A 185 -9.42 7.18 -9.11
N LEU A 186 -9.36 5.89 -9.47
CA LEU A 186 -9.14 5.39 -10.83
C LEU A 186 -10.09 4.25 -11.20
N VAL A 187 -11.29 4.20 -10.61
CA VAL A 187 -12.21 3.05 -10.72
C VAL A 187 -12.44 2.64 -12.18
N ASP A 188 -12.80 3.57 -13.04
CA ASP A 188 -13.08 3.29 -14.46
C ASP A 188 -11.83 2.80 -15.21
N THR A 189 -10.66 3.38 -14.93
CA THR A 189 -9.39 2.98 -15.58
C THR A 189 -8.95 1.60 -15.10
N VAL A 190 -9.10 1.32 -13.81
CA VAL A 190 -8.83 0.00 -13.21
C VAL A 190 -9.79 -1.05 -13.75
N ALA A 191 -11.08 -0.72 -13.91
CA ALA A 191 -12.07 -1.62 -14.49
C ALA A 191 -11.71 -2.01 -15.92
N ALA A 192 -11.43 -1.01 -16.78
CA ALA A 192 -11.04 -1.26 -18.17
C ALA A 192 -9.73 -2.05 -18.30
N PHE A 193 -8.77 -1.82 -17.40
CA PHE A 193 -7.53 -2.60 -17.33
C PHE A 193 -7.79 -4.05 -16.88
N ALA A 194 -8.55 -4.24 -15.80
CA ALA A 194 -8.88 -5.55 -15.24
C ALA A 194 -9.69 -6.38 -16.24
N GLU A 195 -10.68 -5.81 -16.93
CA GLU A 195 -11.47 -6.51 -17.95
C GLU A 195 -10.61 -7.07 -19.08
N ARG A 196 -9.70 -6.25 -19.62
CA ARG A 196 -8.79 -6.68 -20.69
C ARG A 196 -7.86 -7.78 -20.21
N LEU A 197 -7.25 -7.59 -19.04
CA LEU A 197 -6.34 -8.57 -18.45
C LEU A 197 -7.05 -9.91 -18.14
N LEU A 198 -8.24 -9.86 -17.55
CA LEU A 198 -9.01 -11.05 -17.21
C LEU A 198 -9.53 -11.78 -18.44
N SER A 199 -9.88 -11.07 -19.51
CA SER A 199 -10.28 -11.66 -20.78
C SER A 199 -9.10 -12.32 -21.51
N GLY A 200 -7.90 -11.74 -21.41
CA GLY A 200 -6.70 -12.23 -22.08
C GLY A 200 -5.92 -13.32 -21.33
N CYS A 201 -6.12 -13.48 -20.01
CA CYS A 201 -5.22 -14.32 -19.19
C CYS A 201 -5.96 -15.18 -18.17
N ALA A 202 -6.43 -16.38 -18.55
CA ALA A 202 -7.21 -17.27 -17.68
C ALA A 202 -6.58 -17.59 -16.31
N SER A 203 -5.25 -17.50 -16.18
CA SER A 203 -4.51 -17.86 -14.97
C SER A 203 -4.31 -16.71 -13.96
N VAL A 204 -4.65 -15.46 -14.32
CA VAL A 204 -4.48 -14.31 -13.43
C VAL A 204 -5.67 -14.14 -12.49
N THR A 205 -5.36 -13.79 -11.24
CA THR A 205 -6.32 -13.37 -10.22
C THR A 205 -5.95 -11.98 -9.71
N ILE A 206 -6.95 -11.13 -9.52
CA ILE A 206 -6.79 -9.75 -9.06
C ILE A 206 -7.41 -9.60 -7.66
N LEU A 207 -6.65 -9.03 -6.73
CA LEU A 207 -7.14 -8.53 -5.45
C LEU A 207 -7.10 -7.01 -5.48
N ALA A 208 -8.26 -6.36 -5.41
CA ALA A 208 -8.36 -4.90 -5.40
C ALA A 208 -8.71 -4.37 -4.00
N THR A 209 -8.29 -3.15 -3.67
CA THR A 209 -8.87 -2.39 -2.56
C THR A 209 -9.54 -1.13 -3.07
N SER A 210 -10.76 -0.86 -2.59
CA SER A 210 -11.53 0.31 -3.04
C SER A 210 -12.60 0.71 -2.02
N ARG A 211 -13.16 1.91 -2.19
CA ARG A 211 -14.35 2.40 -1.44
C ARG A 211 -15.66 2.05 -2.12
N GLU A 212 -15.61 1.77 -3.41
CA GLU A 212 -16.74 1.33 -4.24
C GLU A 212 -16.34 0.12 -5.08
N ARG A 213 -17.31 -0.56 -5.68
CA ARG A 213 -17.04 -1.71 -6.54
C ARG A 213 -16.27 -1.27 -7.78
N ILE A 214 -15.39 -2.14 -8.28
CA ILE A 214 -14.67 -1.88 -9.54
C ILE A 214 -15.64 -1.98 -10.72
N GLY A 215 -16.68 -2.82 -10.64
CA GLY A 215 -17.74 -2.86 -11.65
C GLY A 215 -17.48 -3.84 -12.81
N VAL A 216 -16.49 -4.71 -12.67
CA VAL A 216 -16.12 -5.71 -13.69
C VAL A 216 -16.95 -7.00 -13.51
N PRO A 217 -17.45 -7.62 -14.59
CA PRO A 217 -18.17 -8.89 -14.50
C PRO A 217 -17.38 -9.98 -13.77
N GLY A 218 -18.03 -10.66 -12.83
CA GLY A 218 -17.39 -11.69 -12.00
C GLY A 218 -16.69 -11.16 -10.74
N GLU A 219 -16.70 -9.85 -10.48
CA GLU A 219 -16.20 -9.25 -9.24
C GLU A 219 -16.89 -9.84 -8.00
N ARG A 220 -16.08 -10.30 -7.04
CA ARG A 220 -16.52 -10.70 -5.70
C ARG A 220 -16.09 -9.65 -4.68
N ALA A 221 -17.06 -8.93 -4.12
CA ALA A 221 -16.80 -7.93 -3.10
C ALA A 221 -16.73 -8.59 -1.70
N VAL A 222 -15.67 -8.28 -0.95
CA VAL A 222 -15.51 -8.62 0.47
C VAL A 222 -15.68 -7.35 1.27
N PRO A 223 -16.82 -7.15 1.97
CA PRO A 223 -17.01 -5.98 2.80
C PRO A 223 -16.07 -6.02 4.00
N VAL A 224 -15.41 -4.90 4.28
CA VAL A 224 -14.52 -4.72 5.44
C VAL A 224 -15.23 -3.80 6.44
N PRO A 225 -15.82 -4.33 7.53
CA PRO A 225 -16.52 -3.52 8.53
C PRO A 225 -15.53 -2.77 9.43
N PRO A 226 -15.95 -1.91 10.36
CA PRO A 226 -15.11 -1.49 11.48
C PRO A 226 -14.63 -2.68 12.33
N LEU A 227 -13.61 -2.47 13.17
CA LEU A 227 -13.21 -3.50 14.12
C LEU A 227 -14.31 -3.73 15.15
N PRO A 228 -14.55 -4.99 15.55
CA PRO A 228 -15.51 -5.28 16.61
C PRO A 228 -15.08 -4.60 17.91
N LEU A 229 -16.05 -3.97 18.55
CA LEU A 229 -15.90 -3.38 19.89
C LEU A 229 -15.83 -4.50 20.94
N GLU A 230 -15.42 -4.13 22.15
CA GLU A 230 -15.22 -5.03 23.28
C GLU A 230 -14.26 -6.20 22.99
N SER A 231 -13.41 -6.05 21.97
CA SER A 231 -12.52 -7.09 21.45
C SER A 231 -11.32 -6.49 20.69
N ASP A 232 -11.35 -6.47 19.35
CA ASP A 232 -10.18 -6.12 18.54
C ASP A 232 -9.89 -4.62 18.50
N ALA A 233 -10.91 -3.77 18.61
CA ALA A 233 -10.73 -2.33 18.65
C ALA A 233 -9.91 -1.89 19.88
N GLU A 234 -10.23 -2.42 21.05
CA GLU A 234 -9.54 -2.13 22.31
C GLU A 234 -8.13 -2.72 22.31
N ARG A 235 -7.94 -3.92 21.74
CA ARG A 235 -6.59 -4.51 21.57
C ARG A 235 -5.70 -3.64 20.68
N LEU A 236 -6.24 -3.13 19.57
CA LEU A 236 -5.53 -2.18 18.73
C LEU A 236 -5.20 -0.90 19.50
N PHE A 237 -6.17 -0.32 20.22
CA PHE A 237 -5.93 0.89 21.00
C PHE A 237 -4.81 0.70 22.03
N LEU A 238 -4.90 -0.35 22.85
CA LEU A 238 -3.95 -0.63 23.93
C LEU A 238 -2.54 -0.89 23.39
N ASP A 239 -2.40 -1.66 22.31
CA ASP A 239 -1.11 -1.92 21.68
C ASP A 239 -0.46 -0.62 21.18
N ARG A 240 -1.25 0.25 20.52
CA ARG A 240 -0.75 1.53 20.01
C ARG A 240 -0.47 2.54 21.13
N ALA A 241 -1.27 2.54 22.20
CA ALA A 241 -1.08 3.41 23.34
C ALA A 241 0.17 3.01 24.13
N ALA A 242 0.39 1.71 24.36
CA ALA A 242 1.61 1.20 24.99
C ALA A 242 2.87 1.48 24.16
N ALA A 243 2.76 1.48 22.82
CA ALA A 243 3.86 1.88 21.95
C ALA A 243 4.18 3.38 22.03
N ALA A 244 3.20 4.23 22.33
CA ALA A 244 3.38 5.67 22.50
C ALA A 244 3.86 6.05 23.91
N ASP A 245 3.36 5.35 24.92
CA ASP A 245 3.73 5.48 26.33
C ASP A 245 3.68 4.10 27.02
N PRO A 246 4.84 3.48 27.32
CA PRO A 246 4.88 2.17 27.98
C PRO A 246 4.27 2.15 29.39
N ALA A 247 4.09 3.31 30.03
CA ALA A 247 3.44 3.43 31.33
C ALA A 247 1.94 3.74 31.21
N PHE A 248 1.39 3.76 29.98
CA PHE A 248 -0.02 4.02 29.76
C PHE A 248 -0.88 3.00 30.49
N ASP A 249 -1.72 3.50 31.39
CA ASP A 249 -2.73 2.74 32.10
C ASP A 249 -4.09 3.45 31.99
N ALA A 250 -5.14 2.66 31.85
CA ALA A 250 -6.50 3.14 31.69
C ALA A 250 -7.50 2.08 32.12
N ALA A 251 -8.61 2.51 32.73
CA ALA A 251 -9.70 1.60 33.04
C ALA A 251 -10.26 1.00 31.73
N ARG A 252 -10.60 -0.30 31.77
CA ARG A 252 -11.20 -1.01 30.62
C ARG A 252 -12.46 -0.31 30.09
N ALA A 253 -13.25 0.28 30.99
CA ALA A 253 -14.43 1.05 30.63
C ALA A 253 -14.10 2.28 29.77
N ASP A 254 -13.04 3.03 30.09
CA ASP A 254 -12.62 4.21 29.34
C ASP A 254 -12.12 3.84 27.94
N VAL A 255 -11.36 2.75 27.84
CA VAL A 255 -10.86 2.24 26.55
C VAL A 255 -12.01 1.77 25.66
N THR A 256 -12.99 1.08 26.25
CA THR A 256 -14.20 0.63 25.54
C THR A 256 -15.00 1.83 25.03
N GLU A 257 -15.19 2.85 25.88
CA GLU A 257 -15.91 4.08 25.51
C GLU A 257 -15.16 4.87 24.43
N LEU A 258 -13.83 4.96 24.50
CA LEU A 258 -13.00 5.54 23.44
C LEU A 258 -13.20 4.82 22.12
N CYS A 259 -13.08 3.49 22.10
CA CYS A 259 -13.23 2.69 20.89
C CYS A 259 -14.64 2.81 20.31
N ARG A 260 -15.67 2.85 21.18
CA ARG A 260 -17.06 3.07 20.79
C ARG A 260 -17.26 4.44 20.14
N ARG A 261 -16.72 5.52 20.71
CA ARG A 261 -16.80 6.88 20.13
C ARG A 261 -16.01 7.04 18.83
N LEU A 262 -15.00 6.21 18.64
CA LEU A 262 -14.22 6.13 17.40
C LEU A 262 -14.82 5.14 16.39
N ASP A 263 -16.03 4.63 16.67
CA ASP A 263 -16.81 3.71 15.82
C ASP A 263 -16.05 2.45 15.40
N GLY A 264 -15.07 2.00 16.19
CA GLY A 264 -14.21 0.86 15.83
C GLY A 264 -13.32 1.12 14.60
N MET A 265 -13.17 2.38 14.15
CA MET A 265 -12.41 2.73 12.95
C MET A 265 -10.89 2.66 13.23
N PRO A 266 -10.13 1.74 12.59
CA PRO A 266 -8.72 1.52 12.91
C PRO A 266 -7.86 2.78 12.85
N LEU A 267 -7.96 3.57 11.77
CA LEU A 267 -7.20 4.81 11.65
C LEU A 267 -7.54 5.81 12.76
N ALA A 268 -8.81 5.92 13.15
CA ALA A 268 -9.23 6.81 14.23
C ALA A 268 -8.67 6.35 15.58
N ILE A 269 -8.69 5.04 15.83
CA ILE A 269 -8.10 4.39 17.01
C ILE A 269 -6.59 4.62 17.07
N GLU A 270 -5.86 4.39 15.98
CA GLU A 270 -4.40 4.59 15.93
C GLU A 270 -4.04 6.06 16.19
N LEU A 271 -4.79 7.00 15.62
CA LEU A 271 -4.59 8.44 15.85
C LEU A 271 -4.88 8.86 17.28
N ALA A 272 -5.93 8.33 17.91
CA ALA A 272 -6.25 8.61 19.31
C ALA A 272 -5.20 8.01 20.25
N ALA A 273 -4.80 6.75 20.01
CA ALA A 273 -3.79 6.07 20.80
C ALA A 273 -2.43 6.76 20.73
N ALA A 274 -2.03 7.31 19.57
CA ALA A 274 -0.81 8.11 19.44
C ALA A 274 -0.79 9.40 20.30
N ARG A 275 -1.97 9.82 20.80
CA ARG A 275 -2.13 11.00 21.66
C ARG A 275 -2.30 10.66 23.13
N SER A 276 -2.37 9.38 23.48
CA SER A 276 -2.58 8.91 24.85
C SER A 276 -1.46 9.39 25.79
N ALA A 277 -0.21 9.41 25.33
CA ALA A 277 0.95 9.88 26.10
C ALA A 277 0.79 11.33 26.62
N SER A 278 0.06 12.17 25.87
CA SER A 278 -0.15 13.58 26.24
C SER A 278 -1.43 13.86 27.03
N LEU A 279 -2.46 13.04 26.85
CA LEU A 279 -3.82 13.35 27.32
C LEU A 279 -4.37 12.33 28.31
N GLY A 280 -3.79 11.13 28.37
CA GLY A 280 -4.40 9.98 29.03
C GLY A 280 -5.74 9.59 28.41
N ALA A 281 -6.37 8.54 28.93
CA ALA A 281 -7.69 8.10 28.46
C ALA A 281 -8.79 9.13 28.76
N ALA A 282 -8.80 9.70 29.97
CA ALA A 282 -9.78 10.70 30.38
C ALA A 282 -9.71 11.99 29.55
N GLY A 283 -8.50 12.48 29.25
CA GLY A 283 -8.33 13.66 28.40
C GLY A 283 -8.76 13.42 26.96
N LEU A 284 -8.51 12.22 26.41
CA LEU A 284 -9.02 11.82 25.09
C LEU A 284 -10.55 11.80 25.05
N LEU A 285 -11.20 11.25 26.07
CA LEU A 285 -12.67 11.24 26.16
C LEU A 285 -13.23 12.66 26.21
N SER A 286 -12.66 13.54 27.04
CA SER A 286 -13.07 14.95 27.12
C SER A 286 -12.90 15.66 25.78
N ALA A 287 -11.78 15.46 25.10
CA ALA A 287 -11.52 16.09 23.80
C ALA A 287 -12.54 15.63 22.73
N LEU A 288 -12.91 14.34 22.73
CA LEU A 288 -13.94 13.82 21.84
C LEU A 288 -15.32 14.42 22.14
N ASP A 289 -15.68 14.58 23.41
CA ASP A 289 -16.95 15.23 23.81
C ASP A 289 -17.03 16.67 23.30
N ASP A 290 -15.94 17.43 23.42
CA ASP A 290 -15.91 18.83 22.97
C ASP A 290 -16.07 18.95 21.46
N VAL A 291 -15.41 18.10 20.67
CA VAL A 291 -15.56 18.07 19.21
C VAL A 291 -16.99 17.68 18.81
N LEU A 292 -17.59 16.68 19.47
CA LEU A 292 -18.97 16.28 19.18
C LEU A 292 -19.97 17.38 19.54
N ARG A 293 -19.76 18.11 20.64
CA ARG A 293 -20.58 19.28 21.02
C ARG A 293 -20.47 20.39 19.98
N LEU A 294 -19.26 20.72 19.53
CA LEU A 294 -19.02 21.71 18.48
C LEU A 294 -19.73 21.34 17.16
N LEU A 295 -19.70 20.05 16.78
CA LEU A 295 -20.36 19.54 15.58
C LEU A 295 -21.88 19.42 15.69
N SER A 296 -22.42 19.33 16.92
CA SER A 296 -23.87 19.19 17.17
C SER A 296 -24.58 20.55 17.32
N GLY A 297 -23.83 21.64 17.49
CA GLY A 297 -24.37 23.01 17.59
C GLY A 297 -24.83 23.64 16.26
N GLY A 298 -24.54 23.02 15.11
CA GLY A 298 -25.03 23.45 13.80
C GLY A 298 -26.38 22.81 13.48
N ARG A 299 -27.44 23.63 13.35
CA ARG A 299 -28.76 23.15 12.90
C ARG A 299 -28.66 22.60 11.47
N GLY A 300 -28.65 21.29 11.32
CA GLY A 300 -28.74 20.62 10.02
C GLY A 300 -28.36 19.14 10.10
N SER A 301 -29.33 18.27 9.80
CA SER A 301 -29.18 16.82 9.70
C SER A 301 -28.19 16.43 8.59
N VAL A 302 -26.93 16.13 8.92
CA VAL A 302 -26.00 15.48 7.98
C VAL A 302 -25.24 14.36 8.67
N GLU A 303 -25.72 13.16 8.36
CA GLU A 303 -25.05 11.87 8.11
C GLU A 303 -23.82 11.41 8.89
N ARG A 304 -23.80 10.08 9.07
CA ARG A 304 -22.92 9.20 9.85
C ARG A 304 -21.45 9.14 9.36
N HIS A 305 -20.92 10.23 8.83
CA HIS A 305 -19.53 10.39 8.36
C HIS A 305 -18.70 11.36 9.23
N ARG A 306 -19.15 11.67 10.45
CA ARG A 306 -18.60 12.75 11.29
C ARG A 306 -17.38 12.36 12.14
N SER A 307 -17.26 11.13 12.61
CA SER A 307 -16.20 10.74 13.56
C SER A 307 -14.79 10.76 12.95
N LEU A 308 -14.63 10.40 11.66
CA LEU A 308 -13.34 10.49 10.97
C LEU A 308 -12.96 11.94 10.59
N ARG A 309 -13.95 12.76 10.21
CA ARG A 309 -13.74 14.21 10.00
C ARG A 309 -13.46 14.94 11.30
N ALA A 310 -14.01 14.49 12.43
CA ALA A 310 -13.74 15.04 13.76
C ALA A 310 -12.29 14.80 14.20
N VAL A 311 -11.75 13.58 13.99
CA VAL A 311 -10.34 13.28 14.28
C VAL A 311 -9.38 13.98 13.31
N LEU A 312 -9.76 14.13 12.04
CA LEU A 312 -8.99 14.91 11.05
C LEU A 312 -9.08 16.43 11.28
N ALA A 313 -10.21 16.95 11.77
CA ALA A 313 -10.38 18.35 12.17
C ALA A 313 -9.59 18.67 13.44
N TRP A 314 -9.50 17.73 14.39
CA TRP A 314 -8.65 17.84 15.57
C TRP A 314 -7.15 17.93 15.24
N SER A 315 -6.70 17.27 14.16
CA SER A 315 -5.36 17.47 13.58
C SER A 315 -5.16 18.87 12.99
N HIS A 316 -6.23 19.58 12.63
CA HIS A 316 -6.16 20.88 11.95
C HIS A 316 -6.36 22.06 12.92
N ASP A 317 -7.21 21.90 13.95
CA ASP A 317 -7.55 22.96 14.91
C ASP A 317 -6.44 23.22 15.96
N LEU A 318 -5.64 22.20 16.31
CA LEU A 318 -4.45 22.40 17.15
C LEU A 318 -3.27 23.05 16.39
N LEU A 319 -3.32 23.12 15.06
CA LEU A 319 -2.36 23.88 14.24
C LEU A 319 -2.73 25.37 14.12
N THR A 320 -4.02 25.72 14.23
CA THR A 320 -4.51 27.11 14.18
C THR A 320 -4.40 27.81 15.55
N ASP A 321 -4.60 27.10 16.66
CA ASP A 321 -4.42 27.67 18.01
C ASP A 321 -2.95 28.00 18.34
N ARG A 322 -2.01 27.19 17.84
CA ARG A 322 -0.58 27.47 17.96
C ARG A 322 -0.10 28.56 16.98
N ARG A 323 -0.87 28.85 15.92
CA ARG A 323 -0.61 29.94 14.97
C ARG A 323 -1.07 31.30 15.53
N ARG A 324 -2.20 31.35 16.25
CA ARG A 324 -2.63 32.55 17.00
C ARG A 324 -1.72 32.90 18.19
N ARG A 325 -1.13 31.90 18.84
CA ARG A 325 -0.16 32.13 19.94
C ARG A 325 1.26 32.50 19.47
N ARG A 326 1.49 32.63 18.15
CA ARG A 326 2.79 32.96 17.56
C ARG A 326 2.95 34.42 17.12
N ASP A 327 1.90 35.23 17.26
CA ASP A 327 1.97 36.68 16.99
C ASP A 327 2.48 37.48 18.20
N THR A 328 2.97 36.81 19.26
CA THR A 328 3.80 37.43 20.30
C THR A 328 5.22 36.86 20.20
N PRO A 329 6.25 37.69 19.93
CA PRO A 329 7.61 37.18 19.72
C PRO A 329 8.25 36.75 21.05
N PRO A 330 8.90 35.57 21.14
CA PRO A 330 9.70 35.21 22.29
C PRO A 330 11.14 35.76 22.18
N PRO A 331 11.83 36.02 23.30
CA PRO A 331 13.25 36.31 23.29
C PRO A 331 14.07 35.06 22.93
N ARG A 332 15.22 35.29 22.28
CA ARG A 332 16.14 34.28 21.76
C ARG A 332 16.86 33.53 22.87
N THR A 333 16.78 32.18 22.86
CA THR A 333 17.89 31.24 23.14
C THR A 333 17.44 29.78 22.99
N GLY A 334 18.35 28.92 22.51
CA GLY A 334 18.33 27.47 22.70
C GLY A 334 17.44 26.65 21.74
N ARG A 335 18.07 25.81 20.90
CA ARG A 335 17.39 24.79 20.08
C ARG A 335 16.51 23.92 21.00
N SER A 336 15.19 23.99 20.82
CA SER A 336 14.22 23.22 21.59
C SER A 336 13.68 22.04 20.77
N GLU A 337 13.28 20.96 21.46
CA GLU A 337 12.55 19.79 20.93
C GLU A 337 11.41 20.13 19.96
N ALA A 338 10.92 21.37 19.99
CA ALA A 338 9.93 21.92 19.07
C ALA A 338 10.39 21.98 17.60
N GLU A 339 11.69 21.97 17.29
CA GLU A 339 12.20 21.87 15.90
C GLU A 339 12.21 20.42 15.39
N VAL A 340 12.48 19.45 16.26
CA VAL A 340 12.47 18.00 15.93
C VAL A 340 11.04 17.52 15.66
N LEU A 341 10.07 17.96 16.48
CA LEU A 341 8.64 17.70 16.26
C LEU A 341 8.07 18.47 15.05
N ARG A 342 8.62 19.65 14.72
CA ARG A 342 8.27 20.38 13.49
C ARG A 342 8.65 19.60 12.23
N GLY A 343 9.77 18.89 12.26
CA GLY A 343 10.25 18.04 11.18
C GLY A 343 9.32 16.88 10.89
N LEU A 344 8.91 16.14 11.93
CA LEU A 344 8.04 14.95 11.82
C LEU A 344 6.60 15.27 11.37
N LEU A 345 6.08 16.45 11.74
CA LEU A 345 4.73 16.89 11.38
C LEU A 345 4.65 17.47 9.95
N LEU A 346 5.70 18.15 9.47
CA LEU A 346 5.73 18.67 8.10
C LEU A 346 5.78 17.55 7.05
N THR A 347 6.44 16.43 7.34
CA THR A 347 6.49 15.27 6.41
C THR A 347 5.12 14.62 6.22
N SER A 348 4.28 14.61 7.26
CA SER A 348 2.95 14.00 7.22
C SER A 348 1.93 14.90 6.50
N VAL A 349 2.07 16.22 6.61
CA VAL A 349 1.18 17.21 5.95
C VAL A 349 1.51 17.36 4.46
N GLU A 350 2.78 17.28 4.07
CA GLU A 350 3.18 17.35 2.66
C GLU A 350 2.70 16.09 1.88
N LEU A 351 2.63 14.93 2.56
CA LEU A 351 2.09 13.68 2.02
C LEU A 351 0.58 13.80 1.70
N ILE A 352 -0.16 14.57 2.50
CA ILE A 352 -1.60 14.80 2.33
C ILE A 352 -1.89 15.92 1.32
N ARG A 353 -1.01 16.92 1.20
CA ARG A 353 -1.16 18.01 0.22
C ARG A 353 -0.92 17.56 -1.23
N ARG A 354 -0.03 16.58 -1.47
CA ARG A 354 0.14 15.99 -2.80
C ARG A 354 -1.07 15.19 -3.30
N GLN A 355 -1.99 14.81 -2.41
CA GLN A 355 -3.23 14.10 -2.74
C GLN A 355 -4.42 15.03 -3.06
N ARG A 356 -4.21 16.35 -3.15
CA ARG A 356 -5.29 17.33 -3.39
C ARG A 356 -4.88 18.44 -4.34
N THR A 357 -4.78 18.15 -5.63
CA THR A 357 -5.01 19.17 -6.67
C THR A 357 -5.72 18.54 -7.87
N PRO A 358 -7.03 18.79 -8.06
CA PRO A 358 -7.66 18.75 -9.36
C PRO A 358 -7.66 20.18 -9.93
N SER A 359 -6.81 20.47 -10.91
CA SER A 359 -6.98 21.66 -11.75
C SER A 359 -7.74 21.24 -13.00
N GLY A 360 -9.06 21.47 -12.97
CA GLY A 360 -9.99 21.19 -14.05
C GLY A 360 -9.75 22.06 -15.29
N LEU A 361 -10.14 21.50 -16.43
CA LEU A 361 -10.27 22.17 -17.71
C LEU A 361 -11.33 23.27 -17.67
N HIS A 362 -11.00 24.43 -18.26
CA HIS A 362 -11.98 25.31 -18.89
C HIS A 362 -12.10 24.92 -20.37
N VAL A 363 -13.25 24.42 -20.81
CA VAL A 363 -13.66 24.46 -22.22
C VAL A 363 -15.13 24.90 -22.27
N ALA A 364 -15.35 26.07 -22.87
CA ALA A 364 -16.66 26.63 -23.15
C ALA A 364 -17.30 25.92 -24.35
N TYR A 365 -18.57 25.52 -24.23
CA TYR A 365 -19.37 25.06 -25.34
C TYR A 365 -19.95 26.26 -26.10
N ALA A 366 -19.61 26.36 -27.39
CA ALA A 366 -20.28 27.22 -28.35
C ALA A 366 -21.62 26.60 -28.77
N SER A 367 -22.68 27.37 -28.63
CA SER A 367 -24.04 27.07 -29.09
C SER A 367 -24.21 27.47 -30.56
N THR A 368 -24.47 26.49 -31.43
CA THR A 368 -24.98 26.67 -32.78
C THR A 368 -26.44 26.20 -32.84
N SER A 369 -27.37 27.13 -33.14
CA SER A 369 -28.47 26.97 -34.12
C SER A 369 -29.48 28.13 -34.02
N GLY A 370 -29.74 28.79 -35.17
CA GLY A 370 -30.91 29.65 -35.37
C GLY A 370 -30.60 31.02 -35.99
N GLY A 371 -30.58 31.10 -37.32
CA GLY A 371 -30.45 32.35 -38.10
C GLY A 371 -29.81 32.12 -39.45
#